data_AF-A0A5D5APB5-F1
#
_entry.id   AF-A0A5D5APB5-F1
#
_cell.length_a   1.000
_cell.length_b   1.000
_cell.length_c   1.000
_cell.angle_alpha   90.00
_cell.angle_beta   90.00
_cell.angle_gamma   90.00
#
_symmetry.space_group_name_H-M   'P 1'
#
loop_
_entity.id
_entity.type
_entity.pdbx_description
1 polymer ?
#
loop_
_entity_poly.entity_id
_entity_poly.type
_entity_poly.pdbx_seq_one_letter_code
_entity_poly.pdbx_strand_id
1 'polypeptide(L)'
;MSDERVIVGETADGSDVALPVVQLLTGRGFVTGKSGSGKSNTASVIAEELLDAGFPLLIVDTDGEYYGLKEEYEMLHAGADEECDIQIGPEHAEQMATLALEENVPVILDVSGYLDEEVADELIKEIARQLFVKEKKLKKPFLLVVEEVHEYIPEGGGVGETGKLLIKIGKRGRKHGLGILGISQRPADVKKDFITQANWLVWHRLTWENDTKVVGRIIDTEYAELVSDLGDGQAFVQTDWTEADVRKVQFRRKRTFDAGATPGLDDFERPELKSVSDALVGDLQEISERKERKQDRVHELESELQKKEKRIETLENELESARDVSNAAKQMADALSNPNTVQSKLPNGDEELRRLHDEVVELEDERDDLKADLEARKGRIETLQTELEDREERIEALESELDSRSDLIRRLRDETERLRNRVDELERDGERPDESADASVSADAEEIENAVADVEAGDSSTDDAIVHGGGEEFEFGYVSVDDPETSSRIVVANDRREFSDYLETAGIAEPVERGSERSRCSTETAAVVLAILASEGPLDVDSLSVRVGRSPVAVQSLLSELRSESILDRSDDRRYGLADDVRSKLVLVAGDE
;
A
#
# COMPACT_ATOMS: atom_id res chain seq x y z
N MET A 1 17.70 11.87 -24.43
CA MET A 1 16.52 12.32 -23.67
C MET A 1 16.13 13.66 -24.27
N SER A 2 14.85 13.90 -24.60
CA SER A 2 14.45 15.08 -25.39
C SER A 2 14.85 16.37 -24.68
N ASP A 3 15.25 17.39 -25.45
CA ASP A 3 15.54 18.76 -24.97
C ASP A 3 14.24 19.56 -24.83
N GLU A 4 13.15 18.87 -24.55
CA GLU A 4 11.81 19.42 -24.49
C GLU A 4 11.64 20.25 -23.22
N ARG A 5 11.05 21.42 -23.38
CA ARG A 5 10.90 22.40 -22.31
C ARG A 5 9.49 22.97 -22.34
N VAL A 6 8.94 23.20 -21.16
CA VAL A 6 7.64 23.82 -20.94
C VAL A 6 7.81 25.22 -20.39
N ILE A 7 6.98 26.16 -20.81
CA ILE A 7 7.14 27.57 -20.40
C ILE A 7 6.19 27.86 -19.24
N VAL A 8 6.76 28.13 -18.07
CA VAL A 8 6.00 28.24 -16.82
C VAL A 8 5.73 29.68 -16.39
N GLY A 9 6.46 30.64 -16.95
CA GLY A 9 6.45 32.02 -16.46
C GLY A 9 7.40 32.92 -17.25
N GLU A 10 7.56 34.13 -16.75
CA GLU A 10 8.45 35.15 -17.33
C GLU A 10 9.29 35.81 -16.22
N THR A 11 10.51 36.25 -16.56
CA THR A 11 11.33 37.10 -15.69
C THR A 11 10.90 38.56 -15.77
N ALA A 12 11.43 39.41 -14.89
CA ALA A 12 11.05 40.83 -14.81
C ALA A 12 11.34 41.65 -16.09
N ASP A 13 12.27 41.19 -16.93
CA ASP A 13 12.59 41.76 -18.25
C ASP A 13 11.71 41.22 -19.38
N GLY A 14 10.74 40.33 -19.07
CA GLY A 14 9.82 39.72 -20.03
C GLY A 14 10.38 38.51 -20.77
N SER A 15 11.52 37.96 -20.34
CA SER A 15 12.07 36.73 -20.93
C SER A 15 11.32 35.50 -20.42
N ASP A 16 10.89 34.61 -21.33
CA ASP A 16 10.24 33.35 -20.98
C ASP A 16 11.15 32.47 -20.10
N VAL A 17 10.57 31.90 -19.05
CA VAL A 17 11.20 30.91 -18.19
C VAL A 17 10.70 29.53 -18.56
N ALA A 18 11.57 28.76 -19.20
CA ALA A 18 11.28 27.39 -19.59
C ALA A 18 11.98 26.38 -18.66
N LEU A 19 11.25 25.34 -18.25
CA LEU A 19 11.75 24.24 -17.43
C LEU A 19 11.87 22.95 -18.27
N PRO A 20 12.97 22.17 -18.16
CA PRO A 20 13.12 20.93 -18.91
C PRO A 20 12.13 19.86 -18.43
N VAL A 21 11.36 19.30 -19.36
CA VAL A 21 10.31 18.31 -19.08
C VAL A 21 10.86 17.09 -18.35
N VAL A 22 12.01 16.57 -18.78
CA VAL A 22 12.64 15.41 -18.14
C VAL A 22 13.02 15.67 -16.68
N GLN A 23 13.46 16.89 -16.36
CA GLN A 23 13.84 17.24 -14.98
C GLN A 23 12.60 17.42 -14.10
N LEU A 24 11.50 17.94 -14.65
CA LEU A 24 10.22 17.99 -13.95
C LEU A 24 9.68 16.59 -13.68
N LEU A 25 9.64 15.73 -14.71
CA LEU A 25 9.04 14.40 -14.62
C LEU A 25 9.83 13.41 -13.80
N THR A 26 11.17 13.48 -13.79
CA THR A 26 12.03 12.47 -13.15
C THR A 26 12.78 12.99 -11.92
N GLY A 27 12.86 14.32 -11.76
CA GLY A 27 13.55 14.95 -10.66
C GLY A 27 12.69 15.03 -9.40
N ARG A 28 13.31 15.55 -8.33
CA ARG A 28 12.59 15.96 -7.13
C ARG A 28 12.32 17.45 -7.19
N GLY A 29 11.06 17.85 -7.07
CA GLY A 29 10.65 19.24 -6.97
C GLY A 29 10.07 19.57 -5.60
N PHE A 30 10.17 20.83 -5.19
CA PHE A 30 9.46 21.33 -4.03
C PHE A 30 8.93 22.74 -4.26
N VAL A 31 7.63 22.95 -4.02
CA VAL A 31 6.94 24.24 -4.17
C VAL A 31 6.36 24.65 -2.83
N THR A 32 6.59 25.90 -2.42
CA THR A 32 6.11 26.40 -1.14
C THR A 32 5.76 27.87 -1.15
N GLY A 33 5.02 28.33 -0.14
CA GLY A 33 4.42 29.65 -0.04
C GLY A 33 3.14 29.67 0.78
N LYS A 34 2.78 30.81 1.37
CA LYS A 34 1.54 30.94 2.14
C LYS A 34 0.29 30.71 1.27
N SER A 35 -0.88 30.50 1.88
CA SER A 35 -2.16 30.48 1.14
C SER A 35 -2.35 31.74 0.28
N GLY A 36 -2.91 31.56 -0.92
CA GLY A 36 -3.12 32.63 -1.91
C GLY A 36 -1.87 33.15 -2.64
N SER A 37 -0.66 32.65 -2.31
CA SER A 37 0.59 33.16 -2.92
C SER A 37 0.84 32.70 -4.35
N GLY A 38 0.19 31.62 -4.81
CA GLY A 38 0.36 31.08 -6.17
C GLY A 38 0.93 29.65 -6.27
N LYS A 39 1.03 28.91 -5.15
CA LYS A 39 1.48 27.51 -5.12
C LYS A 39 0.66 26.59 -6.02
N SER A 40 -0.64 26.44 -5.73
CA SER A 40 -1.54 25.56 -6.48
C SER A 40 -1.60 25.97 -7.94
N ASN A 41 -1.63 27.29 -8.24
CA ASN A 41 -1.49 27.80 -9.61
C ASN A 41 -0.19 27.33 -10.30
N THR A 42 0.95 27.34 -9.60
CA THR A 42 2.22 26.87 -10.16
C THR A 42 2.17 25.38 -10.47
N ALA A 43 1.63 24.58 -9.56
CA ALA A 43 1.45 23.16 -9.78
C ALA A 43 0.49 22.88 -10.94
N SER A 44 -0.63 23.61 -11.03
CA SER A 44 -1.56 23.52 -12.16
C SER A 44 -0.90 23.92 -13.48
N VAL A 45 -0.16 25.03 -13.55
CA VAL A 45 0.55 25.43 -14.77
C VAL A 45 1.55 24.36 -15.22
N ILE A 46 2.30 23.78 -14.28
CA ILE A 46 3.21 22.66 -14.61
C ILE A 46 2.42 21.45 -15.10
N ALA A 47 1.32 21.09 -14.45
CA ALA A 47 0.47 19.97 -14.87
C ALA A 47 -0.11 20.21 -16.26
N GLU A 48 -0.71 21.37 -16.52
CA GLU A 48 -1.25 21.76 -17.82
C GLU A 48 -0.22 21.64 -18.94
N GLU A 49 0.98 22.19 -18.74
CA GLU A 49 2.03 22.15 -19.76
C GLU A 49 2.56 20.72 -20.00
N LEU A 50 2.62 19.89 -18.96
CA LEU A 50 2.98 18.47 -19.09
C LEU A 50 1.89 17.68 -19.83
N LEU A 51 0.61 17.93 -19.52
CA LEU A 51 -0.53 17.28 -20.16
C LEU A 51 -0.63 17.67 -21.64
N ASP A 52 -0.41 18.95 -21.99
CA ASP A 52 -0.33 19.41 -23.37
C ASP A 52 0.83 18.76 -24.14
N ALA A 53 1.94 18.48 -23.45
CA ALA A 53 3.07 17.75 -24.00
C ALA A 53 2.86 16.22 -24.03
N GLY A 54 1.70 15.73 -23.56
CA GLY A 54 1.32 14.32 -23.59
C GLY A 54 1.98 13.46 -22.51
N PHE A 55 2.45 14.06 -21.41
CA PHE A 55 3.04 13.35 -20.29
C PHE A 55 2.03 13.20 -19.14
N PRO A 56 1.70 11.96 -18.73
CA PRO A 56 0.78 11.74 -17.62
C PRO A 56 1.47 12.02 -16.29
N LEU A 57 0.65 12.32 -15.30
CA LEU A 57 1.04 12.54 -13.91
C LEU A 57 -0.06 12.07 -12.97
N LEU A 58 0.30 11.83 -11.70
CA LEU A 58 -0.66 11.56 -10.62
C LEU A 58 -0.54 12.66 -9.58
N ILE A 59 -1.66 13.29 -9.23
CA ILE A 59 -1.74 14.30 -8.17
C ILE A 59 -2.43 13.68 -6.96
N VAL A 60 -1.76 13.66 -5.81
CA VAL A 60 -2.41 13.46 -4.52
C VAL A 60 -2.93 14.83 -4.07
N ASP A 61 -4.24 15.00 -4.14
CA ASP A 61 -4.97 16.26 -3.93
C ASP A 61 -5.58 16.23 -2.53
N THR A 62 -4.98 16.99 -1.61
CA THR A 62 -5.39 17.02 -0.20
C THR A 62 -6.46 18.07 0.04
N ASP A 63 -6.44 19.16 -0.74
CA ASP A 63 -7.39 20.27 -0.58
C ASP A 63 -8.61 20.14 -1.52
N GLY A 64 -8.60 19.19 -2.47
CA GLY A 64 -9.70 18.94 -3.41
C GLY A 64 -9.82 20.02 -4.49
N GLU A 65 -8.69 20.64 -4.90
CA GLU A 65 -8.69 21.81 -5.79
C GLU A 65 -8.30 21.46 -7.26
N TYR A 66 -7.68 20.30 -7.49
CA TYR A 66 -7.12 19.97 -8.81
C TYR A 66 -8.17 19.42 -9.78
N TYR A 67 -9.38 19.09 -9.33
CA TYR A 67 -10.49 18.73 -10.24
C TYR A 67 -10.77 19.82 -11.28
N GLY A 68 -10.37 21.07 -11.03
CA GLY A 68 -10.46 22.16 -12.00
C GLY A 68 -9.69 21.89 -13.30
N LEU A 69 -8.64 21.06 -13.28
CA LEU A 69 -7.93 20.62 -14.49
C LEU A 69 -8.86 19.88 -15.47
N LYS A 70 -9.92 19.24 -14.97
CA LYS A 70 -10.90 18.53 -15.81
C LYS A 70 -11.71 19.45 -16.72
N GLU A 71 -11.65 20.77 -16.53
CA GLU A 71 -12.23 21.70 -17.52
C GLU A 71 -11.64 21.46 -18.92
N GLU A 72 -10.32 21.22 -19.02
CA GLU A 72 -9.64 21.06 -20.30
C GLU A 72 -9.00 19.69 -20.54
N TYR A 73 -8.71 18.91 -19.51
CA TYR A 73 -8.00 17.64 -19.65
C TYR A 73 -8.89 16.46 -19.23
N GLU A 74 -8.87 15.40 -20.04
CA GLU A 74 -9.51 14.12 -19.66
C GLU A 74 -8.60 13.43 -18.63
N MET A 75 -8.96 13.57 -17.35
CA MET A 75 -8.24 12.99 -16.21
C MET A 75 -9.19 12.14 -15.38
N LEU A 76 -8.68 11.03 -14.86
CA LEU A 76 -9.40 10.20 -13.90
C LEU A 76 -9.36 10.84 -12.52
N HIS A 77 -10.54 11.21 -11.99
CA HIS A 77 -10.71 11.68 -10.62
C HIS A 77 -11.17 10.53 -9.74
N ALA A 78 -10.32 10.11 -8.82
CA ALA A 78 -10.55 8.96 -7.96
C ALA A 78 -10.37 9.37 -6.49
N GLY A 79 -11.28 8.96 -5.62
CA GLY A 79 -11.25 9.32 -4.21
C GLY A 79 -12.34 8.60 -3.42
N ALA A 80 -12.77 9.16 -2.29
CA ALA A 80 -13.87 8.61 -1.49
C ALA A 80 -15.24 9.22 -1.84
N ASP A 81 -15.26 10.42 -2.41
CA ASP A 81 -16.48 11.20 -2.61
C ASP A 81 -17.30 10.75 -3.81
N GLU A 82 -18.62 10.99 -3.76
CA GLU A 82 -19.55 10.73 -4.87
C GLU A 82 -19.31 11.65 -6.07
N GLU A 83 -18.59 12.76 -5.89
CA GLU A 83 -18.18 13.66 -6.99
C GLU A 83 -17.01 13.07 -7.83
N CYS A 84 -16.30 12.06 -7.31
CA CYS A 84 -15.23 11.39 -8.03
C CYS A 84 -15.80 10.49 -9.15
N ASP A 85 -15.03 10.30 -10.24
CA ASP A 85 -15.42 9.37 -11.31
C ASP A 85 -15.48 7.92 -10.80
N ILE A 86 -14.64 7.59 -9.81
CA ILE A 86 -14.58 6.27 -9.18
C ILE A 86 -14.26 6.41 -7.68
N GLN A 87 -14.97 5.64 -6.87
CA GLN A 87 -14.65 5.49 -5.44
C GLN A 87 -13.58 4.41 -5.25
N ILE A 88 -12.52 4.72 -4.53
CA ILE A 88 -11.38 3.80 -4.33
C ILE A 88 -10.94 3.71 -2.88
N GLY A 89 -10.49 2.53 -2.49
CA GLY A 89 -9.76 2.22 -1.25
C GLY A 89 -8.36 1.65 -1.52
N PRO A 90 -7.55 1.39 -0.47
CA PRO A 90 -6.19 0.84 -0.60
C PRO A 90 -6.06 -0.40 -1.50
N GLU A 91 -7.09 -1.24 -1.55
CA GLU A 91 -7.17 -2.44 -2.39
C GLU A 91 -7.09 -2.14 -3.91
N HIS A 92 -7.42 -0.91 -4.32
CA HIS A 92 -7.40 -0.47 -5.72
C HIS A 92 -6.03 0.10 -6.15
N ALA A 93 -5.08 0.25 -5.22
CA ALA A 93 -3.82 0.95 -5.47
C ALA A 93 -3.00 0.38 -6.65
N GLU A 94 -2.96 -0.94 -6.81
CA GLU A 94 -2.25 -1.57 -7.94
C GLU A 94 -2.92 -1.24 -9.29
N GLN A 95 -4.25 -1.17 -9.33
CA GLN A 95 -5.00 -0.80 -10.53
C GLN A 95 -4.74 0.66 -10.88
N MET A 96 -4.81 1.56 -9.88
CA MET A 96 -4.51 2.99 -10.06
C MET A 96 -3.11 3.22 -10.62
N ALA A 97 -2.10 2.56 -10.06
CA ALA A 97 -0.73 2.64 -10.58
C ALA A 97 -0.57 2.07 -11.99
N THR A 98 -1.36 1.05 -12.35
CA THR A 98 -1.37 0.47 -13.71
C THR A 98 -1.93 1.48 -14.71
N LEU A 99 -3.07 2.09 -14.42
CA LEU A 99 -3.69 3.09 -15.31
C LEU A 99 -2.75 4.28 -15.52
N ALA A 100 -2.18 4.77 -14.42
CA ALA A 100 -1.30 5.92 -14.44
C ALA A 100 -0.03 5.69 -15.27
N LEU A 101 0.67 4.57 -15.05
CA LEU A 101 1.98 4.31 -15.68
C LEU A 101 1.93 3.47 -16.96
N GLU A 102 1.09 2.44 -17.01
CA GLU A 102 1.03 1.51 -18.15
C GLU A 102 0.16 2.09 -19.26
N GLU A 103 -1.06 2.51 -18.90
CA GLU A 103 -2.06 3.05 -19.83
C GLU A 103 -1.94 4.57 -20.06
N ASN A 104 -1.04 5.25 -19.34
CA ASN A 104 -0.78 6.70 -19.43
C ASN A 104 -2.03 7.57 -19.15
N VAL A 105 -2.90 7.13 -18.24
CA VAL A 105 -4.07 7.90 -17.81
C VAL A 105 -3.64 8.92 -16.74
N PRO A 106 -3.84 10.23 -16.93
CA PRO A 106 -3.58 11.20 -15.87
C PRO A 106 -4.59 11.05 -14.73
N VAL A 107 -4.12 11.12 -13.48
CA VAL A 107 -4.94 10.82 -12.30
C VAL A 107 -4.91 11.97 -11.31
N ILE A 108 -6.10 12.33 -10.81
CA ILE A 108 -6.29 13.12 -9.59
C ILE A 108 -6.76 12.14 -8.52
N LEU A 109 -5.90 11.87 -7.55
CA LEU A 109 -6.19 11.12 -6.34
C LEU A 109 -6.65 12.11 -5.27
N ASP A 110 -7.97 12.27 -5.16
CA ASP A 110 -8.59 13.14 -4.19
C ASP A 110 -8.66 12.44 -2.84
N VAL A 111 -7.83 12.91 -1.90
CA VAL A 111 -7.79 12.37 -0.53
C VAL A 111 -8.56 13.24 0.47
N SER A 112 -9.13 14.36 0.02
CA SER A 112 -9.87 15.30 0.86
C SER A 112 -11.19 14.71 1.40
N GLY A 113 -11.79 13.77 0.65
CA GLY A 113 -13.04 13.10 1.02
C GLY A 113 -12.91 11.95 2.03
N TYR A 114 -11.69 11.54 2.41
CA TYR A 114 -11.51 10.44 3.37
C TYR A 114 -11.69 10.94 4.80
N LEU A 115 -12.67 10.37 5.50
CA LEU A 115 -12.89 10.66 6.92
C LEU A 115 -11.82 10.07 7.83
N ASP A 116 -11.17 8.99 7.39
CA ASP A 116 -10.10 8.31 8.12
C ASP A 116 -8.76 8.58 7.43
N GLU A 117 -7.93 9.38 8.10
CA GLU A 117 -6.59 9.73 7.63
C GLU A 117 -5.69 8.50 7.47
N GLU A 118 -5.89 7.44 8.26
CA GLU A 118 -5.11 6.20 8.15
C GLU A 118 -5.40 5.48 6.82
N VAL A 119 -6.66 5.52 6.37
CA VAL A 119 -7.07 4.92 5.09
C VAL A 119 -6.47 5.70 3.91
N ALA A 120 -6.51 7.04 3.98
CA ALA A 120 -5.87 7.88 2.97
C ALA A 120 -4.35 7.67 2.93
N ASP A 121 -3.69 7.63 4.09
CA ASP A 121 -2.25 7.36 4.19
C ASP A 121 -1.90 5.98 3.63
N GLU A 122 -2.68 4.94 3.95
CA GLU A 122 -2.49 3.59 3.43
C GLU A 122 -2.68 3.51 1.90
N LEU A 123 -3.70 4.19 1.37
CA LEU A 123 -3.93 4.28 -0.07
C LEU A 123 -2.76 4.95 -0.80
N ILE A 124 -2.28 6.09 -0.29
CA ILE A 124 -1.12 6.79 -0.86
C ILE A 124 0.13 5.91 -0.77
N LYS A 125 0.35 5.24 0.37
CA LYS A 125 1.46 4.30 0.58
C LYS A 125 1.46 3.22 -0.48
N GLU A 126 0.33 2.57 -0.70
CA GLU A 126 0.26 1.45 -1.62
C GLU A 126 0.33 1.92 -3.09
N ILE A 127 -0.28 3.04 -3.45
CA ILE A 127 -0.12 3.62 -4.79
C ILE A 127 1.35 3.97 -5.04
N ALA A 128 2.01 4.67 -4.12
CA ALA A 128 3.42 5.02 -4.22
C ALA A 128 4.31 3.76 -4.34
N ARG A 129 3.94 2.67 -3.66
CA ARG A 129 4.68 1.40 -3.71
C ARG A 129 4.55 0.79 -5.09
N GLN A 130 3.33 0.72 -5.61
CA GLN A 130 3.04 0.13 -6.91
C GLN A 130 3.66 0.94 -8.05
N LEU A 131 3.61 2.27 -7.98
CA LEU A 131 4.32 3.16 -8.90
C LEU A 131 5.83 2.84 -8.89
N PHE A 132 6.45 2.78 -7.71
CA PHE A 132 7.89 2.50 -7.57
C PHE A 132 8.30 1.09 -8.02
N VAL A 133 7.42 0.09 -7.90
CA VAL A 133 7.69 -1.28 -8.35
C VAL A 133 7.55 -1.39 -9.87
N LYS A 134 6.48 -0.84 -10.45
CA LYS A 134 6.18 -0.91 -11.88
C LYS A 134 7.17 -0.10 -12.71
N GLU A 135 7.54 1.07 -12.25
CA GLU A 135 8.42 1.97 -12.98
C GLU A 135 9.84 1.40 -13.18
N LYS A 136 10.35 0.56 -12.26
CA LYS A 136 11.60 -0.21 -12.47
C LYS A 136 11.60 -1.05 -13.75
N LYS A 137 10.43 -1.54 -14.17
CA LYS A 137 10.26 -2.35 -15.38
C LYS A 137 10.01 -1.48 -16.61
N LEU A 138 9.14 -0.48 -16.49
CA LEU A 138 8.67 0.33 -17.63
C LEU A 138 9.66 1.42 -18.06
N LYS A 139 10.38 2.01 -17.10
CA LYS A 139 11.32 3.11 -17.29
C LYS A 139 10.75 4.33 -18.04
N LYS A 140 9.49 4.66 -17.79
CA LYS A 140 8.81 5.82 -18.38
C LYS A 140 8.92 7.05 -17.46
N PRO A 141 9.15 8.26 -18.00
CA PRO A 141 9.04 9.50 -17.24
C PRO A 141 7.63 9.68 -16.68
N PHE A 142 7.51 9.91 -15.37
CA PHE A 142 6.23 10.05 -14.68
C PHE A 142 6.37 10.89 -13.41
N LEU A 143 5.49 11.88 -13.23
CA LEU A 143 5.51 12.75 -12.05
C LEU A 143 4.42 12.35 -11.05
N LEU A 144 4.84 12.08 -9.81
CA LEU A 144 3.95 12.03 -8.65
C LEU A 144 3.95 13.39 -7.95
N VAL A 145 2.81 14.08 -7.94
CA VAL A 145 2.61 15.33 -7.20
C VAL A 145 1.95 14.98 -5.87
N VAL A 146 2.48 15.50 -4.76
CA VAL A 146 1.95 15.31 -3.41
C VAL A 146 1.69 16.68 -2.80
N GLU A 147 0.42 17.04 -2.69
CA GLU A 147 0.00 18.22 -1.96
C GLU A 147 0.19 18.03 -0.44
N GLU A 148 0.30 19.15 0.26
CA GLU A 148 0.61 19.27 1.68
C GLU A 148 1.56 18.20 2.22
N VAL A 149 2.69 18.02 1.52
CA VAL A 149 3.67 16.95 1.75
C VAL A 149 4.22 16.87 3.18
N HIS A 150 4.06 17.94 3.98
CA HIS A 150 4.38 17.95 5.41
C HIS A 150 3.56 16.96 6.25
N GLU A 151 2.34 16.60 5.82
CA GLU A 151 1.51 15.58 6.49
C GLU A 151 2.20 14.21 6.45
N TYR A 152 2.87 13.89 5.34
CA TYR A 152 3.55 12.61 5.15
C TYR A 152 5.05 12.65 5.48
N ILE A 153 5.68 13.82 5.30
CA ILE A 153 7.13 14.03 5.47
C ILE A 153 7.38 15.18 6.48
N PRO A 154 6.93 15.03 7.74
CA PRO A 154 7.06 16.10 8.72
C PRO A 154 8.52 16.30 9.16
N GLU A 155 8.87 17.55 9.51
CA GLU A 155 10.15 17.92 10.12
C GLU A 155 10.27 17.37 11.54
N GLY A 156 9.17 17.44 12.31
CA GLY A 156 9.06 16.95 13.68
C GLY A 156 8.32 15.62 13.78
N GLY A 157 8.63 14.82 14.80
CA GLY A 157 8.06 13.48 14.93
C GLY A 157 8.78 12.43 14.07
N GLY A 158 8.28 11.19 14.12
CA GLY A 158 8.80 10.10 13.29
C GLY A 158 8.17 10.13 11.90
N VAL A 159 8.96 9.91 10.86
CA VAL A 159 8.42 9.74 9.50
C VAL A 159 7.75 8.37 9.39
N GLY A 160 6.46 8.36 9.04
CA GLY A 160 5.67 7.15 8.79
C GLY A 160 6.18 6.32 7.60
N GLU A 161 5.54 5.19 7.34
CA GLU A 161 5.91 4.32 6.21
C GLU A 161 5.73 5.01 4.86
N THR A 162 4.62 5.73 4.70
CA THR A 162 4.29 6.53 3.50
C THR A 162 5.37 7.56 3.22
N GLY A 163 5.71 8.39 4.21
CA GLY A 163 6.80 9.37 4.08
C GLY A 163 8.15 8.74 3.75
N LYS A 164 8.50 7.60 4.38
CA LYS A 164 9.75 6.87 4.05
C LYS A 164 9.77 6.44 2.59
N LEU A 165 8.64 5.99 2.06
CA LEU A 165 8.50 5.57 0.67
C LEU A 165 8.53 6.76 -0.30
N LEU A 166 7.85 7.87 0.00
CA LEU A 166 7.92 9.11 -0.79
C LEU A 166 9.36 9.67 -0.82
N ILE A 167 10.06 9.69 0.30
CA ILE A 167 11.51 10.04 0.35
C ILE A 167 12.32 9.07 -0.52
N LYS A 168 12.02 7.77 -0.48
CA LYS A 168 12.71 6.75 -1.28
C LYS A 168 12.50 6.97 -2.77
N ILE A 169 11.28 7.34 -3.20
CA ILE A 169 10.98 7.76 -4.58
C ILE A 169 11.85 8.96 -4.93
N GLY A 170 11.84 10.02 -4.12
CA GLY A 170 12.67 11.20 -4.37
C GLY A 170 14.16 10.92 -4.45
N LYS A 171 14.67 9.88 -3.76
CA LYS A 171 16.10 9.49 -3.77
C LYS A 171 16.47 8.55 -4.92
N ARG A 172 15.55 7.69 -5.38
CA ARG A 172 15.87 6.57 -6.28
C ARG A 172 15.03 6.49 -7.56
N GLY A 173 13.88 7.17 -7.60
CA GLY A 173 12.92 7.16 -8.71
C GLY A 173 13.51 7.78 -9.98
N ARG A 174 14.29 8.85 -9.88
CA ARG A 174 14.96 9.48 -11.04
C ARG A 174 15.68 8.50 -11.99
N LYS A 175 16.33 7.46 -11.45
CA LYS A 175 17.06 6.46 -12.25
C LYS A 175 16.15 5.59 -13.13
N HIS A 176 14.88 5.55 -12.79
CA HIS A 176 13.89 4.69 -13.40
C HIS A 176 12.74 5.51 -14.03
N GLY A 177 12.71 6.84 -13.89
CA GLY A 177 11.74 7.73 -14.54
C GLY A 177 10.65 8.32 -13.64
N LEU A 178 10.60 8.00 -12.36
CA LEU A 178 9.60 8.46 -11.39
C LEU A 178 10.12 9.64 -10.60
N GLY A 179 9.63 10.83 -10.92
CA GLY A 179 9.87 12.05 -10.15
C GLY A 179 8.82 12.23 -9.06
N ILE A 180 9.12 13.14 -8.14
CA ILE A 180 8.18 13.56 -7.10
C ILE A 180 8.20 15.07 -6.93
N LEU A 181 7.03 15.68 -6.87
CA LEU A 181 6.83 17.09 -6.54
C LEU A 181 6.12 17.17 -5.19
N GLY A 182 6.82 17.65 -4.16
CA GLY A 182 6.19 17.98 -2.88
C GLY A 182 5.70 19.42 -2.87
N ILE A 183 4.48 19.65 -2.42
CA ILE A 183 3.93 21.00 -2.25
C ILE A 183 3.59 21.17 -0.78
N SER A 184 3.91 22.32 -0.17
CA SER A 184 3.42 22.63 1.18
C SER A 184 3.33 24.12 1.43
N GLN A 185 2.36 24.53 2.23
CA GLN A 185 2.26 25.90 2.72
C GLN A 185 3.39 26.31 3.66
N ARG A 186 3.98 25.36 4.38
CA ARG A 186 4.92 25.61 5.48
C ARG A 186 6.21 24.83 5.30
N PRO A 187 7.26 25.43 4.73
CA PRO A 187 8.55 24.74 4.56
C PRO A 187 9.21 24.44 5.91
N ALA A 188 8.85 25.14 7.00
CA ALA A 188 9.32 24.80 8.35
C ALA A 188 8.82 23.42 8.83
N ASP A 189 7.67 22.96 8.35
CA ASP A 189 7.03 21.73 8.80
C ASP A 189 7.40 20.50 7.96
N VAL A 190 8.11 20.68 6.83
CA VAL A 190 8.61 19.58 5.97
C VAL A 190 10.05 19.21 6.30
N LYS A 191 10.40 17.91 6.29
CA LYS A 191 11.78 17.44 6.51
C LYS A 191 12.82 18.15 5.63
N LYS A 192 13.85 18.77 6.21
CA LYS A 192 14.84 19.55 5.44
C LYS A 192 15.61 18.72 4.42
N ASP A 193 15.93 17.46 4.72
CA ASP A 193 16.59 16.56 3.77
C ASP A 193 15.75 16.29 2.52
N PHE A 194 14.42 16.46 2.59
CA PHE A 194 13.57 16.36 1.41
C PHE A 194 13.76 17.60 0.52
N ILE A 195 13.70 18.79 1.12
CA ILE A 195 13.82 20.10 0.45
C ILE A 195 15.23 20.31 -0.13
N THR A 196 16.29 20.11 0.66
CA THR A 196 17.68 20.38 0.25
C THR A 196 18.20 19.45 -0.84
N GLN A 197 17.49 18.35 -1.10
CA GLN A 197 17.79 17.37 -2.14
C GLN A 197 16.85 17.51 -3.35
N ALA A 198 16.00 18.55 -3.38
CA ALA A 198 15.18 18.88 -4.53
C ALA A 198 16.06 19.47 -5.64
N ASN A 199 15.84 19.01 -6.87
CA ASN A 199 16.53 19.51 -8.05
C ASN A 199 16.00 20.85 -8.53
N TRP A 200 14.77 21.16 -8.12
CA TRP A 200 14.15 22.43 -8.37
C TRP A 200 13.24 22.83 -7.22
N LEU A 201 13.34 24.11 -6.87
CA LEU A 201 12.68 24.72 -5.74
C LEU A 201 11.95 25.96 -6.22
N VAL A 202 10.69 26.11 -5.82
CA VAL A 202 9.88 27.31 -6.09
C VAL A 202 9.40 27.89 -4.77
N TRP A 203 9.88 29.08 -4.44
CA TRP A 203 9.56 29.81 -3.23
C TRP A 203 8.64 30.97 -3.56
N HIS A 204 7.33 30.76 -3.38
CA HIS A 204 6.36 31.85 -3.37
C HIS A 204 6.44 32.63 -2.07
N ARG A 205 5.63 33.69 -1.96
CA ARG A 205 5.59 34.55 -0.78
C ARG A 205 5.42 33.75 0.53
N LEU A 206 6.30 34.02 1.49
CA LEU A 206 6.27 33.49 2.86
C LEU A 206 6.37 34.65 3.84
N THR A 207 5.58 34.64 4.92
CA THR A 207 5.51 35.77 5.86
C THR A 207 5.82 35.40 7.30
N TRP A 208 5.86 34.11 7.62
CA TRP A 208 6.15 33.62 8.97
C TRP A 208 7.64 33.46 9.19
N GLU A 209 8.15 33.92 10.33
CA GLU A 209 9.58 33.93 10.65
C GLU A 209 10.23 32.53 10.58
N ASN A 210 9.50 31.49 11.00
CA ASN A 210 10.02 30.12 10.93
C ASN A 210 10.21 29.65 9.49
N ASP A 211 9.33 30.04 8.57
CA ASP A 211 9.39 29.66 7.16
C ASP A 211 10.43 30.49 6.41
N THR A 212 10.50 31.80 6.64
CA THR A 212 11.52 32.66 6.02
C THR A 212 12.94 32.29 6.47
N LYS A 213 13.11 31.80 7.71
CA LYS A 213 14.37 31.21 8.17
C LYS A 213 14.77 29.97 7.37
N VAL A 214 13.83 29.17 6.87
CA VAL A 214 14.16 28.02 6.00
C VAL A 214 14.71 28.53 4.67
N VAL A 215 14.09 29.56 4.08
CA VAL A 215 14.61 30.24 2.87
C VAL A 215 16.03 30.73 3.10
N GLY A 216 16.28 31.41 4.23
CA GLY A 216 17.60 31.93 4.58
C GLY A 216 18.68 30.87 4.75
N ARG A 217 18.31 29.65 5.17
CA ARG A 217 19.23 28.52 5.33
C ARG A 217 19.51 27.79 4.02
N ILE A 218 18.55 27.73 3.11
CA ILE A 218 18.65 26.94 1.86
C ILE A 218 19.17 27.80 0.71
N ILE A 219 18.71 29.05 0.61
CA ILE A 219 19.18 30.00 -0.40
C ILE A 219 20.26 30.88 0.23
N ASP A 220 19.87 31.97 0.90
CA ASP A 220 20.73 32.85 1.69
C ASP A 220 19.85 33.85 2.46
N THR A 221 20.43 34.50 3.47
CA THR A 221 19.79 35.45 4.38
C THR A 221 19.11 36.60 3.64
N GLU A 222 19.68 37.09 2.52
CA GLU A 222 19.06 38.14 1.71
C GLU A 222 17.67 37.73 1.19
N TYR A 223 17.52 36.48 0.75
CA TYR A 223 16.26 35.97 0.21
C TYR A 223 15.21 35.72 1.30
N ALA A 224 15.61 35.53 2.56
CA ALA A 224 14.67 35.41 3.68
C ALA A 224 13.84 36.69 3.88
N GLU A 225 14.43 37.86 3.61
CA GLU A 225 13.71 39.14 3.65
C GLU A 225 12.89 39.32 2.36
N LEU A 226 13.52 39.13 1.20
CA LEU A 226 12.89 39.37 -0.10
C LEU A 226 11.69 38.46 -0.41
N VAL A 227 11.66 37.24 0.13
CA VAL A 227 10.54 36.29 -0.09
C VAL A 227 9.23 36.82 0.49
N SER A 228 9.29 37.67 1.51
CA SER A 228 8.09 38.29 2.11
C SER A 228 7.46 39.35 1.20
N ASP A 229 8.26 39.95 0.32
CA ASP A 229 7.86 41.03 -0.58
C ASP A 229 7.34 40.55 -1.95
N LEU A 230 7.33 39.24 -2.19
CA LEU A 230 6.84 38.66 -3.45
C LEU A 230 5.34 38.93 -3.65
N GLY A 231 4.96 39.35 -4.86
CA GLY A 231 3.56 39.44 -5.26
C GLY A 231 2.91 38.07 -5.50
N ASP A 232 1.59 38.04 -5.71
CA ASP A 232 0.90 36.80 -6.03
C ASP A 232 1.33 36.25 -7.40
N GLY A 233 1.68 34.96 -7.42
CA GLY A 233 2.28 34.30 -8.58
C GLY A 233 3.75 34.66 -8.84
N GLN A 234 4.36 35.51 -8.01
CA GLN A 234 5.81 35.72 -8.03
C GLN A 234 6.51 34.72 -7.12
N ALA A 235 7.58 34.12 -7.63
CA ALA A 235 8.39 33.20 -6.86
C ALA A 235 9.88 33.33 -7.17
N PHE A 236 10.71 32.91 -6.22
CA PHE A 236 12.10 32.59 -6.48
C PHE A 236 12.20 31.12 -6.93
N VAL A 237 12.83 30.91 -8.08
CA VAL A 237 13.05 29.60 -8.69
C VAL A 237 14.53 29.29 -8.65
N GLN A 238 14.88 28.19 -7.98
CA GLN A 238 16.23 27.63 -7.91
C GLN A 238 16.22 26.27 -8.61
N THR A 239 17.21 26.01 -9.46
CA THR A 239 17.27 24.79 -10.28
C THR A 239 18.72 24.32 -10.44
N ASP A 240 18.96 23.02 -10.26
CA ASP A 240 20.32 22.42 -10.34
C ASP A 240 20.94 22.42 -11.74
N TRP A 241 20.15 22.73 -12.78
CA TRP A 241 20.57 22.65 -14.18
C TRP A 241 20.75 24.02 -14.85
N THR A 242 20.68 25.11 -14.08
CA THR A 242 20.98 26.46 -14.59
C THR A 242 22.17 27.06 -13.86
N GLU A 243 22.97 27.85 -14.56
CA GLU A 243 24.10 28.57 -13.97
C GLU A 243 23.68 29.68 -13.00
N ALA A 244 22.43 30.16 -13.10
CA ALA A 244 21.88 31.12 -12.15
C ALA A 244 21.44 30.41 -10.86
N ASP A 245 21.96 30.87 -9.72
CA ASP A 245 21.65 30.31 -8.40
C ASP A 245 20.15 30.44 -8.07
N VAL A 246 19.55 31.60 -8.36
CA VAL A 246 18.13 31.89 -8.12
C VAL A 246 17.58 32.88 -9.15
N ARG A 247 16.36 32.66 -9.63
CA ARG A 247 15.66 33.56 -10.56
C ARG A 247 14.33 34.00 -9.97
N LYS A 248 14.00 35.29 -10.02
CA LYS A 248 12.65 35.77 -9.72
C LYS A 248 11.76 35.62 -10.96
N VAL A 249 10.67 34.87 -10.82
CA VAL A 249 9.77 34.49 -11.92
C VAL A 249 8.36 34.91 -11.58
N GLN A 250 7.66 35.52 -12.54
CA GLN A 250 6.21 35.63 -12.53
C GLN A 250 5.64 34.40 -13.23
N PHE A 251 5.01 33.50 -12.48
CA PHE A 251 4.34 32.35 -13.06
C PHE A 251 3.14 32.79 -13.88
N ARG A 252 2.91 32.07 -14.98
CA ARG A 252 1.69 32.20 -15.78
C ARG A 252 0.48 31.89 -14.90
N ARG A 253 -0.69 32.38 -15.30
CA ARG A 253 -1.95 31.94 -14.71
C ARG A 253 -2.35 30.62 -15.35
N LYS A 254 -2.86 29.69 -14.54
CA LYS A 254 -3.50 28.49 -15.06
C LYS A 254 -4.63 28.87 -16.02
N ARG A 255 -4.79 28.07 -17.08
CA ARG A 255 -5.85 28.24 -18.07
C ARG A 255 -7.14 27.61 -17.59
N THR A 256 -7.03 26.51 -16.85
CA THR A 256 -8.17 25.80 -16.30
C THR A 256 -8.72 26.47 -15.06
N PHE A 257 -9.94 26.06 -14.73
CA PHE A 257 -10.74 26.54 -13.64
C PHE A 257 -10.03 26.54 -12.28
N ASP A 258 -10.32 27.58 -11.49
CA ASP A 258 -9.76 27.76 -10.15
C ASP A 258 -10.75 27.36 -9.06
N ALA A 259 -10.75 26.07 -8.71
CA ALA A 259 -11.58 25.51 -7.65
C ALA A 259 -11.23 26.02 -6.24
N GLY A 260 -9.97 26.39 -6.00
CA GLY A 260 -9.49 26.94 -4.72
C GLY A 260 -9.73 28.45 -4.55
N ALA A 261 -10.29 29.12 -5.57
CA ALA A 261 -10.60 30.53 -5.47
C ALA A 261 -11.70 30.75 -4.40
N THR A 262 -11.41 31.58 -3.40
CA THR A 262 -12.38 31.90 -2.33
C THR A 262 -13.71 32.33 -2.95
N PRO A 263 -14.84 31.66 -2.64
CA PRO A 263 -16.13 32.00 -3.23
C PRO A 263 -16.50 33.47 -2.96
N GLY A 264 -16.80 34.21 -4.02
CA GLY A 264 -17.40 35.53 -3.90
C GLY A 264 -18.85 35.46 -3.40
N LEU A 265 -19.46 36.62 -3.14
CA LEU A 265 -20.91 36.72 -2.85
C LEU A 265 -21.78 36.66 -4.12
N ASP A 266 -21.16 36.56 -5.30
CA ASP A 266 -21.84 36.48 -6.59
C ASP A 266 -22.05 35.00 -6.98
N ASP A 267 -23.12 34.72 -7.75
CA ASP A 267 -23.44 33.40 -8.27
C ASP A 267 -22.24 32.84 -9.07
N PHE A 268 -21.72 31.71 -8.60
CA PHE A 268 -20.51 31.09 -9.13
C PHE A 268 -20.89 30.00 -10.14
N GLU A 269 -20.53 30.20 -11.41
CA GLU A 269 -20.78 29.22 -12.48
C GLU A 269 -19.62 28.21 -12.52
N ARG A 270 -19.87 26.97 -12.06
CA ARG A 270 -18.94 25.83 -12.19
C ARG A 270 -18.93 25.40 -13.67
N PRO A 271 -17.78 25.32 -14.35
CA PRO A 271 -17.72 24.94 -15.77
C PRO A 271 -18.10 23.47 -15.97
N GLU A 272 -18.43 23.11 -17.21
CA GLU A 272 -18.61 21.70 -17.58
C GLU A 272 -17.26 20.98 -17.50
N LEU A 273 -17.15 19.99 -16.61
CA LEU A 273 -15.95 19.19 -16.45
C LEU A 273 -15.95 18.03 -17.44
N LYS A 274 -14.83 17.80 -18.12
CA LYS A 274 -14.62 16.62 -18.97
C LYS A 274 -14.62 15.38 -18.07
N SER A 275 -15.57 14.48 -18.31
CA SER A 275 -15.59 13.15 -17.70
C SER A 275 -14.74 12.20 -18.55
N VAL A 276 -14.13 11.21 -17.89
CA VAL A 276 -13.48 10.11 -18.59
C VAL A 276 -14.54 9.33 -19.37
N SER A 277 -14.22 8.86 -20.58
CA SER A 277 -15.19 8.09 -21.38
C SER A 277 -15.70 6.83 -20.66
N ASP A 278 -16.99 6.52 -20.80
CA ASP A 278 -17.61 5.29 -20.26
C ASP A 278 -16.88 4.01 -20.71
N ALA A 279 -16.17 4.06 -21.85
CA ALA A 279 -15.33 2.98 -22.32
C ALA A 279 -14.07 2.80 -21.43
N LEU A 280 -13.39 3.90 -21.05
CA LEU A 280 -12.26 3.83 -20.12
C LEU A 280 -12.71 3.38 -18.73
N VAL A 281 -13.86 3.88 -18.25
CA VAL A 281 -14.46 3.48 -16.96
C VAL A 281 -14.92 2.01 -17.01
N GLY A 282 -15.43 1.54 -18.15
CA GLY A 282 -15.78 0.15 -18.41
C GLY A 282 -14.55 -0.78 -18.44
N ASP A 283 -13.49 -0.38 -19.15
CA ASP A 283 -12.20 -1.11 -19.18
C ASP A 283 -11.61 -1.20 -17.76
N LEU A 284 -11.77 -0.12 -16.98
CA LEU A 284 -11.41 -0.02 -15.58
C LEU A 284 -12.14 -1.04 -14.70
N GLN A 285 -13.47 -1.10 -14.81
CA GLN A 285 -14.29 -2.09 -14.11
C GLN A 285 -13.94 -3.52 -14.56
N GLU A 286 -13.69 -3.75 -15.85
CA GLU A 286 -13.31 -5.07 -16.38
C GLU A 286 -11.93 -5.51 -15.88
N ILE A 287 -10.95 -4.60 -15.77
CA ILE A 287 -9.64 -4.87 -15.17
C ILE A 287 -9.81 -5.25 -13.69
N SER A 288 -10.67 -4.54 -12.96
CA SER A 288 -10.98 -4.84 -11.57
C SER A 288 -11.63 -6.21 -11.40
N GLU A 289 -12.70 -6.50 -12.16
CA GLU A 289 -13.38 -7.80 -12.14
C GLU A 289 -12.44 -8.96 -12.52
N ARG A 290 -11.57 -8.77 -13.50
CA ARG A 290 -10.62 -9.81 -13.93
C ARG A 290 -9.59 -10.13 -12.86
N LYS A 291 -9.21 -9.14 -12.04
CA LYS A 291 -8.29 -9.33 -10.90
C LYS A 291 -8.99 -9.95 -9.70
N GLU A 292 -10.21 -9.53 -9.40
CA GLU A 292 -11.02 -10.13 -8.33
C GLU A 292 -11.24 -11.63 -8.60
N ARG A 293 -11.63 -12.00 -9.84
CA ARG A 293 -11.73 -13.40 -10.27
C ARG A 293 -10.42 -14.19 -10.14
N LYS A 294 -9.26 -13.53 -10.28
CA LYS A 294 -7.96 -14.19 -10.05
C LYS A 294 -7.70 -14.40 -8.57
N GLN A 295 -8.02 -13.44 -7.72
CA GLN A 295 -7.88 -13.57 -6.26
C GLN A 295 -8.83 -14.63 -5.70
N ASP A 296 -10.09 -14.64 -6.14
CA ASP A 296 -11.05 -15.70 -5.80
C ASP A 296 -10.53 -17.08 -6.21
N ARG A 297 -9.95 -17.18 -7.41
CA ARG A 297 -9.35 -18.42 -7.89
C ARG A 297 -8.16 -18.85 -7.05
N VAL A 298 -7.33 -17.91 -6.59
CA VAL A 298 -6.21 -18.20 -5.69
C VAL A 298 -6.75 -18.74 -4.36
N HIS A 299 -7.73 -18.07 -3.74
CA HIS A 299 -8.35 -18.54 -2.50
C HIS A 299 -9.06 -19.90 -2.65
N GLU A 300 -9.73 -20.14 -3.77
CA GLU A 300 -10.32 -21.44 -4.07
C GLU A 300 -9.25 -22.54 -4.14
N LEU A 301 -8.14 -22.26 -4.83
CA LEU A 301 -7.01 -23.19 -4.95
C LEU A 301 -6.34 -23.44 -3.60
N GLU A 302 -6.17 -22.42 -2.75
CA GLU A 302 -5.66 -22.56 -1.39
C GLU A 302 -6.56 -23.44 -0.53
N SER A 303 -7.88 -23.24 -0.59
CA SER A 303 -8.85 -24.08 0.12
C SER A 303 -8.83 -25.54 -0.37
N GLU A 304 -8.72 -25.75 -1.69
CA GLU A 304 -8.57 -27.09 -2.26
C GLU A 304 -7.27 -27.76 -1.80
N LEU A 305 -6.17 -27.01 -1.77
CA LEU A 305 -4.87 -27.51 -1.31
C LEU A 305 -4.99 -28.00 0.13
N GLN A 306 -5.55 -27.16 1.02
CA GLN A 306 -5.72 -27.48 2.44
C GLN A 306 -6.61 -28.71 2.66
N LYS A 307 -7.70 -28.85 1.88
CA LYS A 307 -8.56 -30.04 1.92
C LYS A 307 -7.81 -31.30 1.48
N LYS A 308 -6.99 -31.20 0.43
CA LYS A 308 -6.19 -32.31 -0.08
C LYS A 308 -5.11 -32.72 0.92
N GLU A 309 -4.43 -31.77 1.56
CA GLU A 309 -3.45 -32.03 2.62
C GLU A 309 -4.07 -32.79 3.79
N LYS A 310 -5.22 -32.31 4.31
CA LYS A 310 -5.94 -33.01 5.38
C LYS A 310 -6.41 -34.42 4.98
N ARG A 311 -6.78 -34.60 3.71
CA ARG A 311 -7.16 -35.90 3.18
C ARG A 311 -5.97 -36.84 3.09
N ILE A 312 -4.81 -36.34 2.67
CA ILE A 312 -3.55 -37.10 2.65
C ILE A 312 -3.20 -37.55 4.07
N GLU A 313 -3.26 -36.65 5.05
CA GLU A 313 -3.01 -36.98 6.46
C GLU A 313 -3.94 -38.09 6.97
N THR A 314 -5.24 -38.00 6.66
CA THR A 314 -6.22 -39.03 7.04
C THR A 314 -5.90 -40.38 6.41
N LEU A 315 -5.59 -40.39 5.11
CA LEU A 315 -5.24 -41.62 4.39
C LEU A 315 -3.94 -42.24 4.91
N GLU A 316 -2.96 -41.41 5.29
CA GLU A 316 -1.71 -41.89 5.89
C GLU A 316 -1.97 -42.59 7.24
N ASN A 317 -2.83 -42.01 8.09
CA ASN A 317 -3.25 -42.63 9.36
C ASN A 317 -4.04 -43.94 9.17
N GLU A 318 -4.95 -44.00 8.19
CA GLU A 318 -5.70 -45.21 7.85
C GLU A 318 -4.76 -46.33 7.35
N LEU A 319 -3.77 -45.96 6.53
CA LEU A 319 -2.81 -46.89 5.95
C LEU A 319 -1.84 -47.43 7.02
N GLU A 320 -1.47 -46.61 8.01
CA GLU A 320 -0.74 -47.04 9.20
C GLU A 320 -1.56 -48.04 10.02
N SER A 321 -2.82 -47.72 10.31
CA SER A 321 -3.74 -48.61 11.05
C SER A 321 -3.95 -49.95 10.35
N ALA A 322 -4.10 -49.94 9.02
CA ALA A 322 -4.25 -51.15 8.21
C ALA A 322 -2.97 -52.01 8.23
N ARG A 323 -1.79 -51.39 8.23
CA ARG A 323 -0.50 -52.09 8.39
C ARG A 323 -0.41 -52.79 9.75
N ASP A 324 -0.86 -52.13 10.82
CA ASP A 324 -0.85 -52.71 12.17
C ASP A 324 -1.78 -53.92 12.29
N VAL A 325 -2.99 -53.82 11.74
CA VAL A 325 -3.94 -54.95 11.69
C VAL A 325 -3.37 -56.11 10.88
N SER A 326 -2.78 -55.84 9.72
CA SER A 326 -2.14 -56.86 8.88
C SER A 326 -0.97 -57.56 9.59
N ASN A 327 -0.14 -56.80 10.31
CA ASN A 327 0.96 -57.33 11.09
C ASN A 327 0.47 -58.19 12.28
N ALA A 328 -0.58 -57.76 12.97
CA ALA A 328 -1.20 -58.53 14.04
C ALA A 328 -1.82 -59.85 13.52
N ALA A 329 -2.49 -59.80 12.36
CA ALA A 329 -3.06 -60.99 11.71
C ALA A 329 -1.97 -61.98 11.29
N LYS A 330 -0.83 -61.51 10.75
CA LYS A 330 0.34 -62.36 10.45
C LYS A 330 0.90 -63.02 11.70
N GLN A 331 1.07 -62.27 12.80
CA GLN A 331 1.54 -62.85 14.06
C GLN A 331 0.57 -63.90 14.63
N MET A 332 -0.74 -63.70 14.50
CA MET A 332 -1.74 -64.71 14.88
C MET A 332 -1.69 -65.95 13.98
N ALA A 333 -1.55 -65.77 12.66
CA ALA A 333 -1.42 -66.87 11.71
C ALA A 333 -0.14 -67.69 11.94
N ASP A 334 0.97 -67.03 12.25
CA ASP A 334 2.24 -67.67 12.61
C ASP A 334 2.14 -68.41 13.97
N ALA A 335 1.44 -67.84 14.94
CA ALA A 335 1.17 -68.49 16.23
C ALA A 335 0.24 -69.72 16.10
N LEU A 336 -0.72 -69.68 15.18
CA LEU A 336 -1.62 -70.79 14.85
C LEU A 336 -0.94 -71.85 13.96
N SER A 337 0.12 -71.50 13.24
CA SER A 337 0.92 -72.42 12.42
C SER A 337 1.98 -73.19 13.21
N ASN A 338 2.10 -72.93 14.52
CA ASN A 338 3.00 -73.67 15.40
C ASN A 338 2.46 -75.10 15.65
N PRO A 339 3.24 -76.18 15.49
CA PRO A 339 2.71 -77.53 15.20
C PRO A 339 2.06 -78.31 16.35
N ASN A 340 1.50 -77.66 17.37
CA ASN A 340 1.03 -78.34 18.58
C ASN A 340 -0.24 -77.78 19.22
N THR A 341 -1.27 -77.40 18.47
CA THR A 341 -2.65 -77.42 19.01
C THR A 341 -3.73 -77.57 17.93
N VAL A 342 -4.29 -78.79 17.85
CA VAL A 342 -5.70 -79.14 17.53
C VAL A 342 -6.19 -79.02 16.08
N GLN A 343 -6.31 -80.19 15.45
CA GLN A 343 -7.35 -80.53 14.46
C GLN A 343 -8.75 -80.35 15.05
N SER A 344 -9.70 -79.72 14.33
CA SER A 344 -10.96 -80.39 13.92
C SER A 344 -11.99 -79.47 13.22
N LYS A 345 -12.49 -80.00 12.09
CA LYS A 345 -13.87 -79.95 11.53
C LYS A 345 -14.47 -78.60 11.09
N LEU A 346 -14.77 -78.49 9.79
CA LEU A 346 -16.03 -77.95 9.23
C LEU A 346 -16.21 -78.43 7.76
N PRO A 347 -17.34 -79.05 7.34
CA PRO A 347 -17.49 -79.61 5.99
C PRO A 347 -18.01 -78.66 4.89
N ASN A 348 -18.29 -77.39 5.18
CA ASN A 348 -18.85 -76.44 4.19
C ASN A 348 -18.05 -75.11 4.07
N GLY A 349 -16.90 -75.00 4.76
CA GLY A 349 -16.12 -73.76 4.78
C GLY A 349 -15.26 -73.55 3.54
N ASP A 350 -14.89 -74.61 2.82
CA ASP A 350 -13.84 -74.55 1.79
C ASP A 350 -14.19 -73.71 0.56
N GLU A 351 -15.47 -73.60 0.17
CA GLU A 351 -15.89 -72.77 -0.97
C GLU A 351 -16.00 -71.28 -0.60
N GLU A 352 -16.49 -70.97 0.61
CA GLU A 352 -16.59 -69.60 1.11
C GLU A 352 -15.21 -69.04 1.48
N LEU A 353 -14.34 -69.89 2.05
CA LEU A 353 -12.92 -69.58 2.27
C LEU A 353 -12.17 -69.34 0.96
N ARG A 354 -12.45 -70.11 -0.10
CA ARG A 354 -11.85 -69.87 -1.43
C ARG A 354 -12.30 -68.56 -2.04
N ARG A 355 -13.61 -68.23 -1.95
CA ARG A 355 -14.13 -66.96 -2.44
C ARG A 355 -13.53 -65.75 -1.73
N LEU A 356 -13.47 -65.81 -0.40
CA LEU A 356 -12.84 -64.76 0.40
C LEU A 356 -11.34 -64.69 0.14
N HIS A 357 -10.68 -65.82 -0.15
CA HIS A 357 -9.28 -65.83 -0.55
C HIS A 357 -9.05 -65.14 -1.90
N ASP A 358 -9.88 -65.45 -2.90
CA ASP A 358 -9.80 -64.82 -4.22
C ASP A 358 -10.09 -63.30 -4.14
N GLU A 359 -11.08 -62.89 -3.34
CA GLU A 359 -11.41 -61.47 -3.10
C GLU A 359 -10.30 -60.72 -2.36
N VAL A 360 -9.64 -61.38 -1.39
CA VAL A 360 -8.45 -60.82 -0.74
C VAL A 360 -7.31 -60.64 -1.74
N VAL A 361 -7.08 -61.63 -2.62
CA VAL A 361 -6.02 -61.51 -3.65
C VAL A 361 -6.30 -60.35 -4.61
N GLU A 362 -7.54 -60.17 -5.07
CA GLU A 362 -7.91 -59.04 -5.93
C GLU A 362 -7.71 -57.68 -5.22
N LEU A 363 -8.09 -57.58 -3.95
CA LEU A 363 -7.88 -56.38 -3.15
C LEU A 363 -6.40 -56.12 -2.83
N GLU A 364 -5.60 -57.18 -2.70
CA GLU A 364 -4.14 -57.06 -2.54
C GLU A 364 -3.47 -56.55 -3.80
N ASP A 365 -3.91 -56.99 -4.97
CA ASP A 365 -3.44 -56.50 -6.28
C ASP A 365 -3.82 -55.01 -6.46
N GLU A 366 -5.07 -54.63 -6.18
CA GLU A 366 -5.53 -53.23 -6.28
C GLU A 366 -4.79 -52.30 -5.30
N ARG A 367 -4.51 -52.78 -4.08
CA ARG A 367 -3.67 -52.07 -3.11
C ARG A 367 -2.26 -51.84 -3.66
N ASP A 368 -1.66 -52.85 -4.27
CA ASP A 368 -0.29 -52.77 -4.76
C ASP A 368 -0.17 -51.81 -5.95
N ASP A 369 -1.18 -51.76 -6.82
CA ASP A 369 -1.30 -50.78 -7.90
C ASP A 369 -1.45 -49.34 -7.36
N LEU A 370 -2.37 -49.13 -6.40
CA LEU A 370 -2.55 -47.80 -5.77
C LEU A 370 -1.31 -47.33 -5.02
N LYS A 371 -0.58 -48.25 -4.39
CA LYS A 371 0.68 -47.97 -3.71
C LYS A 371 1.77 -47.56 -4.71
N ALA A 372 1.86 -48.23 -5.85
CA ALA A 372 2.79 -47.86 -6.91
C ALA A 372 2.49 -46.45 -7.47
N ASP A 373 1.22 -46.12 -7.68
CA ASP A 373 0.78 -44.80 -8.14
C ASP A 373 1.09 -43.69 -7.12
N LEU A 374 0.91 -43.98 -5.83
CA LEU A 374 1.22 -43.04 -4.75
C LEU A 374 2.73 -42.77 -4.64
N GLU A 375 3.55 -43.81 -4.72
CA GLU A 375 5.02 -43.68 -4.77
C GLU A 375 5.48 -42.87 -6.00
N ALA A 376 4.89 -43.11 -7.17
CA ALA A 376 5.19 -42.35 -8.37
C ALA A 376 4.85 -40.86 -8.25
N ARG A 377 3.76 -40.53 -7.53
CA ARG A 377 3.38 -39.13 -7.25
C ARG A 377 4.28 -38.48 -6.21
N LYS A 378 4.66 -39.21 -5.15
CA LYS A 378 5.62 -38.72 -4.14
C LYS A 378 6.96 -38.38 -4.79
N GLY A 379 7.49 -39.26 -5.65
CA GLY A 379 8.73 -38.98 -6.39
C GLY A 379 8.63 -37.77 -7.33
N ARG A 380 7.46 -37.51 -7.93
CA ARG A 380 7.23 -36.29 -8.73
C ARG A 380 7.25 -35.02 -7.89
N ILE A 381 6.66 -35.06 -6.69
CA ILE A 381 6.65 -33.92 -5.77
C ILE A 381 8.08 -33.62 -5.30
N GLU A 382 8.84 -34.64 -4.91
CA GLU A 382 10.25 -34.49 -4.52
C GLU A 382 11.07 -33.87 -5.66
N THR A 383 10.88 -34.36 -6.90
CA THR A 383 11.57 -33.79 -8.07
C THR A 383 11.25 -32.30 -8.26
N LEU A 384 9.98 -31.93 -8.12
CA LEU A 384 9.55 -30.53 -8.27
C LEU A 384 10.05 -29.64 -7.13
N GLN A 385 10.17 -30.17 -5.91
CA GLN A 385 10.76 -29.46 -4.78
C GLN A 385 12.24 -29.19 -5.02
N THR A 386 13.00 -30.18 -5.47
CA THR A 386 14.41 -29.98 -5.84
C THR A 386 14.57 -28.98 -6.99
N GLU A 387 13.72 -29.03 -8.02
CA GLU A 387 13.75 -28.03 -9.09
C GLU A 387 13.43 -26.60 -8.61
N LEU A 388 12.62 -26.48 -7.55
CA LEU A 388 12.29 -25.19 -6.95
C LEU A 388 13.48 -24.63 -6.16
N GLU A 389 14.10 -25.45 -5.32
CA GLU A 389 15.30 -25.12 -4.56
C GLU A 389 16.45 -24.70 -5.49
N ASP A 390 16.71 -25.48 -6.56
CA ASP A 390 17.72 -25.14 -7.58
C ASP A 390 17.46 -23.77 -8.24
N ARG A 391 16.17 -23.41 -8.43
CA ARG A 391 15.81 -22.11 -9.01
C ARG A 391 15.97 -20.98 -8.02
N GLU A 392 15.69 -21.20 -6.74
CA GLU A 392 15.89 -20.22 -5.68
C GLU A 392 17.39 -19.90 -5.52
N GLU A 393 18.25 -20.93 -5.47
CA GLU A 393 19.71 -20.74 -5.45
C GLU A 393 20.21 -20.00 -6.70
N ARG A 394 19.63 -20.30 -7.87
CA ARG A 394 19.96 -19.61 -9.13
C ARG A 394 19.61 -18.12 -9.07
N ILE A 395 18.47 -17.77 -8.46
CA ILE A 395 18.03 -16.39 -8.29
C ILE A 395 18.98 -15.67 -7.36
N GLU A 396 19.30 -16.25 -6.20
CA GLU A 396 20.22 -15.66 -5.23
C GLU A 396 21.62 -15.42 -5.81
N ALA A 397 22.14 -16.38 -6.58
CA ALA A 397 23.41 -16.23 -7.29
C ALA A 397 23.37 -15.09 -8.32
N LEU A 398 22.27 -14.97 -9.07
CA LEU A 398 22.09 -13.89 -10.05
C LEU A 398 21.97 -12.52 -9.37
N GLU A 399 21.29 -12.43 -8.23
CA GLU A 399 21.17 -11.19 -7.45
C GLU A 399 22.54 -10.73 -6.92
N SER A 400 23.33 -11.65 -6.36
CA SER A 400 24.71 -11.38 -5.94
C SER A 400 25.61 -10.93 -7.10
N GLU A 401 25.48 -11.57 -8.26
CA GLU A 401 26.20 -11.15 -9.47
C GLU A 401 25.78 -9.73 -9.91
N LEU A 402 24.49 -9.40 -9.80
CA LEU A 402 23.95 -8.10 -10.16
C LEU A 402 24.44 -6.98 -9.22
N ASP A 403 24.55 -7.27 -7.93
CA ASP A 403 25.13 -6.35 -6.93
C ASP A 403 26.61 -6.11 -7.21
N SER A 404 27.40 -7.17 -7.45
CA SER A 404 28.83 -7.03 -7.77
C SER A 404 29.07 -6.21 -9.05
N ARG A 405 28.25 -6.43 -10.09
CA ARG A 405 28.28 -5.65 -11.34
C ARG A 405 27.86 -4.22 -11.11
N SER A 406 26.91 -3.97 -10.22
CA SER A 406 26.46 -2.61 -9.87
C SER A 406 27.56 -1.83 -9.14
N ASP A 407 28.31 -2.49 -8.26
CA ASP A 407 29.48 -1.91 -7.59
C ASP A 407 30.63 -1.64 -8.55
N LEU A 408 30.89 -2.54 -9.50
CA LEU A 408 31.88 -2.32 -10.56
C LEU A 408 31.50 -1.10 -11.41
N ILE A 409 30.23 -0.98 -11.80
CA ILE A 409 29.74 0.18 -12.55
C ILE A 409 29.91 1.48 -11.75
N ARG A 410 29.72 1.43 -10.43
CA ARG A 410 29.95 2.57 -9.54
C ARG A 410 31.41 3.01 -9.57
N ARG A 411 32.35 2.07 -9.34
CA ARG A 411 33.79 2.36 -9.36
C ARG A 411 34.24 2.92 -10.71
N LEU A 412 33.78 2.33 -11.81
CA LEU A 412 34.10 2.81 -13.16
C LEU A 412 33.57 4.23 -13.42
N ARG A 413 32.42 4.59 -12.87
CA ARG A 413 31.87 5.95 -12.98
C ARG A 413 32.70 6.96 -12.20
N ASP A 414 33.06 6.62 -10.96
CA ASP A 414 33.90 7.48 -10.12
C ASP A 414 35.28 7.70 -10.79
N GLU A 415 35.85 6.66 -11.40
CA GLU A 415 37.11 6.75 -12.15
C GLU A 415 36.96 7.58 -13.43
N THR A 416 35.85 7.43 -14.16
CA THR A 416 35.57 8.24 -15.35
C THR A 416 35.43 9.72 -14.99
N GLU A 417 34.82 10.03 -13.85
CA GLU A 417 34.69 11.40 -13.35
C GLU A 417 36.04 11.99 -12.94
N ARG A 418 36.88 11.22 -12.24
CA ARG A 418 38.27 11.62 -11.95
C ARG A 418 39.08 11.90 -13.21
N LEU A 419 39.00 11.01 -14.20
CA LEU A 419 39.72 11.20 -15.47
C LEU A 419 39.22 12.42 -16.25
N ARG A 420 37.91 12.71 -16.23
CA ARG A 420 37.35 13.93 -16.83
C ARG A 420 37.88 15.18 -16.15
N ASN A 421 37.85 15.22 -14.82
CA ASN A 421 38.39 16.35 -14.07
C ASN A 421 39.89 16.57 -14.37
N ARG A 422 40.65 15.47 -14.51
CA ARG A 422 42.07 15.55 -14.89
C ARG A 422 42.28 16.04 -16.33
N VAL A 423 41.42 15.65 -17.27
CA VAL A 423 41.44 16.19 -18.64
C VAL A 423 41.12 17.68 -18.63
N ASP A 424 40.11 18.12 -17.88
CA ASP A 424 39.75 19.53 -17.76
C ASP A 424 40.87 20.37 -17.13
N GLU A 425 41.61 19.81 -16.17
CA GLU A 425 42.81 20.44 -15.58
C GLU A 425 43.94 20.56 -16.60
N LEU A 426 44.23 19.49 -17.35
CA LEU A 426 45.27 19.50 -18.39
C LEU A 426 44.92 20.39 -19.59
N GLU A 427 43.63 20.49 -19.94
CA GLU A 427 43.15 21.42 -20.98
C GLU A 427 43.28 22.87 -20.52
N ARG A 428 43.05 23.17 -19.24
CA ARG A 428 43.28 24.50 -18.65
C ARG A 428 44.77 24.85 -18.58
N ASP A 429 45.63 23.88 -18.32
CA ASP A 429 47.09 24.09 -18.28
C ASP A 429 47.73 24.11 -19.68
N GLY A 430 47.05 23.59 -20.71
CA GLY A 430 47.50 23.58 -22.10
C GLY A 430 47.46 24.94 -22.84
N GLU A 431 46.87 25.99 -22.25
CA GLU A 431 46.73 27.32 -22.88
C GLU A 431 47.85 28.31 -22.53
N ARG A 432 48.98 27.87 -21.95
CA ARG A 432 50.17 28.73 -21.76
C ARG A 432 51.44 28.08 -22.31
N PRO A 433 52.13 28.71 -23.28
CA PRO A 433 53.52 28.39 -23.54
C PRO A 433 54.39 29.13 -22.53
N ASP A 434 54.93 28.45 -21.50
CA ASP A 434 56.39 28.54 -21.24
C ASP A 434 56.91 27.52 -20.21
N GLU A 435 58.20 27.24 -20.42
CA GLU A 435 59.14 26.33 -19.76
C GLU A 435 59.04 26.17 -18.22
N SER A 436 58.59 24.99 -17.74
CA SER A 436 59.20 24.26 -16.60
C SER A 436 58.44 22.97 -16.29
N ALA A 437 58.57 21.94 -17.13
CA ALA A 437 58.06 20.61 -16.83
C ALA A 437 59.21 19.66 -16.51
N ASP A 438 59.50 19.49 -15.22
CA ASP A 438 60.19 18.29 -14.73
C ASP A 438 60.01 18.19 -13.20
N ALA A 439 59.09 17.33 -12.73
CA ALA A 439 59.19 16.69 -11.39
C ALA A 439 58.01 15.78 -10.97
N SER A 440 56.77 15.91 -11.47
CA SER A 440 55.62 15.30 -10.77
C SER A 440 55.04 14.02 -11.38
N VAL A 441 55.51 13.54 -12.53
CA VAL A 441 54.88 12.41 -13.25
C VAL A 441 55.24 11.03 -12.64
N SER A 442 56.13 10.96 -11.64
CA SER A 442 56.60 9.67 -11.11
C SER A 442 55.82 9.12 -9.91
N ALA A 443 54.86 9.86 -9.33
CA ALA A 443 54.14 9.43 -8.12
C ALA A 443 52.84 8.64 -8.43
N ASP A 444 52.17 8.96 -9.53
CA ASP A 444 50.83 8.40 -9.81
C ASP A 444 50.85 7.01 -10.48
N ALA A 445 52.03 6.53 -10.90
CA ALA A 445 52.15 5.21 -11.53
C ALA A 445 52.19 4.06 -10.51
N GLU A 446 52.66 4.31 -9.28
CA GLU A 446 52.72 3.28 -8.22
C GLU A 446 51.37 3.02 -7.55
N GLU A 447 50.42 3.97 -7.60
CA GLU A 447 49.08 3.80 -7.02
C GLU A 447 48.15 2.94 -7.89
N ILE A 448 48.41 2.89 -9.20
CA ILE A 448 47.63 2.11 -10.16
C ILE A 448 47.96 0.61 -10.07
N GLU A 449 49.20 0.24 -9.73
CA GLU A 449 49.62 -1.17 -9.66
C GLU A 449 49.04 -1.88 -8.42
N ASN A 450 48.80 -1.15 -7.32
CA ASN A 450 48.22 -1.70 -6.09
C ASN A 450 46.71 -1.94 -6.19
N ALA A 451 45.96 -1.13 -6.94
CA ALA A 451 44.51 -1.28 -7.07
C ALA A 451 44.09 -2.51 -7.89
N VAL A 452 44.99 -3.06 -8.71
CA VAL A 452 44.74 -4.27 -9.51
C VAL A 452 44.99 -5.54 -8.69
N ALA A 453 45.82 -5.48 -7.65
CA ALA A 453 46.16 -6.64 -6.82
C ALA A 453 45.04 -7.06 -5.85
N ASP A 454 44.21 -6.11 -5.40
CA ASP A 454 43.10 -6.37 -4.45
C ASP A 454 41.90 -7.11 -5.08
N VAL A 455 41.91 -7.31 -6.40
CA VAL A 455 40.83 -8.04 -7.10
C VAL A 455 41.09 -9.54 -7.19
N GLU A 456 42.33 -10.00 -6.98
CA GLU A 456 42.67 -11.44 -7.11
C GLU A 456 42.65 -12.23 -5.78
N ALA A 457 42.36 -11.58 -4.64
CA ALA A 457 42.35 -12.26 -3.34
C ALA A 457 41.12 -11.88 -2.50
N GLY A 458 40.11 -12.75 -2.43
CA GLY A 458 39.00 -12.53 -1.50
C GLY A 458 37.80 -13.46 -1.63
N ASP A 459 38.04 -14.75 -1.82
CA ASP A 459 37.06 -15.81 -1.47
C ASP A 459 37.10 -16.05 0.06
N SER A 460 35.94 -16.46 0.61
CA SER A 460 35.69 -17.06 1.93
C SER A 460 35.38 -16.20 3.19
N SER A 461 34.21 -16.50 3.75
CA SER A 461 33.92 -16.84 5.17
C SER A 461 33.37 -15.80 6.18
N THR A 462 32.14 -16.12 6.63
CA THR A 462 31.56 -16.21 8.01
C THR A 462 31.36 -15.02 8.96
N ASP A 463 30.13 -15.04 9.52
CA ASP A 463 29.65 -14.81 10.90
C ASP A 463 29.72 -13.45 11.60
N ASP A 464 28.56 -13.00 12.08
CA ASP A 464 28.26 -12.50 13.45
C ASP A 464 26.94 -11.68 13.45
N ALA A 465 26.11 -11.56 14.47
CA ALA A 465 25.85 -12.28 15.72
C ALA A 465 24.56 -11.64 16.30
N ILE A 466 23.72 -12.45 16.94
CA ILE A 466 22.49 -12.06 17.65
C ILE A 466 22.87 -11.37 18.98
N VAL A 467 22.21 -10.25 19.32
CA VAL A 467 22.30 -9.64 20.65
C VAL A 467 20.88 -9.42 21.23
N HIS A 468 20.63 -10.09 22.36
CA HIS A 468 19.48 -9.91 23.25
C HIS A 468 19.76 -8.82 24.30
N GLY A 469 18.69 -8.12 24.69
CA GLY A 469 18.49 -7.40 25.95
C GLY A 469 17.11 -6.76 25.87
N GLY A 470 16.14 -6.96 26.76
CA GLY A 470 16.16 -7.13 28.22
C GLY A 470 15.13 -6.10 28.72
N GLY A 471 13.96 -6.56 29.16
CA GLY A 471 12.76 -5.74 29.33
C GLY A 471 12.70 -4.92 30.62
N GLU A 472 11.66 -4.09 30.69
CA GLU A 472 10.98 -3.63 31.92
C GLU A 472 9.56 -3.15 31.54
N GLU A 473 8.54 -3.78 32.12
CA GLU A 473 7.13 -3.36 32.12
C GLU A 473 6.94 -2.25 33.15
N PHE A 474 6.12 -1.22 32.87
CA PHE A 474 5.30 -0.56 33.88
C PHE A 474 4.04 0.10 33.29
N GLU A 475 2.95 -0.14 34.02
CA GLU A 475 1.53 0.22 33.92
C GLU A 475 1.25 1.67 34.36
N PHE A 476 0.11 2.26 33.93
CA PHE A 476 -0.78 3.26 34.60
C PHE A 476 -1.58 4.02 33.51
N GLY A 477 -2.89 4.30 33.60
CA GLY A 477 -3.90 4.10 34.63
C GLY A 477 -5.21 4.75 34.15
N TYR A 478 -6.35 4.19 34.54
CA TYR A 478 -7.68 4.78 34.35
C TYR A 478 -8.01 5.73 35.51
N VAL A 479 -8.62 6.87 35.22
CA VAL A 479 -9.30 7.72 36.23
C VAL A 479 -10.73 7.99 35.77
N SER A 480 -11.69 7.65 36.63
CA SER A 480 -13.13 7.89 36.52
C SER A 480 -13.52 9.25 37.10
N VAL A 481 -14.52 9.93 36.53
CA VAL A 481 -15.34 10.94 37.22
C VAL A 481 -16.78 10.91 36.68
N ASP A 482 -17.75 10.74 37.58
CA ASP A 482 -19.21 10.79 37.36
C ASP A 482 -19.81 12.18 37.71
N ASP A 483 -20.68 12.68 36.80
CA ASP A 483 -21.99 13.40 36.93
C ASP A 483 -22.13 14.80 37.61
N PRO A 484 -23.21 15.66 37.43
CA PRO A 484 -24.55 15.39 36.86
C PRO A 484 -25.37 16.49 36.09
N GLU A 485 -26.56 16.06 35.60
CA GLU A 485 -27.82 16.76 35.17
C GLU A 485 -27.88 17.43 33.77
N THR A 486 -28.84 17.18 32.85
CA THR A 486 -30.31 17.28 33.02
C THR A 486 -31.13 16.67 31.84
N SER A 487 -32.25 16.02 32.17
CA SER A 487 -33.57 15.97 31.48
C SER A 487 -33.92 14.96 30.34
N SER A 488 -34.60 13.88 30.77
CA SER A 488 -35.95 13.40 30.33
C SER A 488 -36.13 12.11 29.48
N ARG A 489 -36.60 11.04 30.18
CA ARG A 489 -37.51 9.90 29.81
C ARG A 489 -37.00 8.88 28.76
N ILE A 490 -36.95 7.54 28.95
CA ILE A 490 -37.88 6.55 29.55
C ILE A 490 -37.08 5.35 30.14
N VAL A 491 -37.65 4.64 31.13
CA VAL A 491 -37.12 3.43 31.81
C VAL A 491 -37.63 2.15 31.15
N VAL A 492 -36.75 1.18 30.82
CA VAL A 492 -37.04 -0.28 30.88
C VAL A 492 -35.78 -1.08 31.29
N ALA A 493 -35.96 -1.83 32.38
CA ALA A 493 -35.30 -3.07 32.85
C ALA A 493 -33.78 -3.14 33.13
N ASN A 494 -33.48 -3.06 34.42
CA ASN A 494 -32.35 -3.72 35.10
C ASN A 494 -32.51 -5.24 35.00
N ASP A 495 -31.70 -5.94 34.19
CA ASP A 495 -30.90 -7.09 34.63
C ASP A 495 -30.06 -7.66 33.46
N ARG A 496 -28.80 -7.24 33.39
CA ARG A 496 -27.86 -7.62 32.31
C ARG A 496 -27.49 -9.11 32.27
N ARG A 497 -27.83 -9.88 33.31
CA ARG A 497 -27.64 -11.35 33.34
C ARG A 497 -28.76 -12.10 32.63
N GLU A 498 -29.98 -11.59 32.63
CA GLU A 498 -31.12 -12.31 32.04
C GLU A 498 -31.07 -12.32 30.52
N PHE A 499 -30.59 -11.25 29.87
CA PHE A 499 -30.58 -11.16 28.41
C PHE A 499 -29.62 -12.16 27.74
N SER A 500 -28.48 -12.46 28.36
CA SER A 500 -27.54 -13.49 27.84
C SER A 500 -28.19 -14.88 27.86
N ASP A 501 -28.87 -15.23 28.95
CA ASP A 501 -29.61 -16.50 29.08
C ASP A 501 -30.75 -16.59 28.05
N TYR A 502 -31.38 -15.45 27.71
CA TYR A 502 -32.38 -15.38 26.65
C TYR A 502 -31.79 -15.59 25.24
N LEU A 503 -30.58 -15.08 24.96
CA LEU A 503 -29.90 -15.33 23.69
C LEU A 503 -29.52 -16.80 23.52
N GLU A 504 -29.13 -17.47 24.61
CA GLU A 504 -28.88 -18.92 24.63
C GLU A 504 -30.17 -19.71 24.40
N THR A 505 -31.25 -19.36 25.11
CA THR A 505 -32.57 -20.00 24.97
C THR A 505 -33.17 -19.81 23.57
N ALA A 506 -32.95 -18.65 22.96
CA ALA A 506 -33.36 -18.36 21.58
C ALA A 506 -32.46 -19.02 20.52
N GLY A 507 -31.36 -19.69 20.92
CA GLY A 507 -30.44 -20.38 20.04
C GLY A 507 -29.62 -19.46 19.14
N ILE A 508 -29.41 -18.20 19.56
CA ILE A 508 -28.70 -17.18 18.78
C ILE A 508 -27.41 -16.68 19.46
N ALA A 509 -27.06 -17.20 20.63
CA ALA A 509 -25.84 -16.81 21.36
C ALA A 509 -24.55 -16.98 20.52
N GLU A 510 -24.36 -18.14 19.88
CA GLU A 510 -23.16 -18.41 19.07
C GLU A 510 -23.06 -17.53 17.80
N PRO A 511 -24.15 -17.29 17.02
CA PRO A 511 -24.16 -16.25 15.98
C PRO A 511 -23.85 -14.83 16.49
N VAL A 512 -24.38 -14.44 17.66
CA VAL A 512 -24.10 -13.14 18.27
C VAL A 512 -22.63 -13.02 18.66
N GLU A 513 -22.04 -14.08 19.22
CA GLU A 513 -20.63 -14.14 19.59
C GLU A 513 -19.73 -13.99 18.36
N ARG A 514 -19.98 -14.77 17.29
CA ARG A 514 -19.24 -14.65 16.03
C ARG A 514 -19.36 -13.26 15.39
N GLY A 515 -20.55 -12.68 15.37
CA GLY A 515 -20.77 -11.32 14.86
C GLY A 515 -20.07 -10.25 15.71
N SER A 516 -20.00 -10.45 17.02
CA SER A 516 -19.29 -9.56 17.95
C SER A 516 -17.77 -9.64 17.74
N GLU A 517 -17.21 -10.85 17.64
CA GLU A 517 -15.78 -11.05 17.38
C GLU A 517 -15.33 -10.43 16.05
N ARG A 518 -16.07 -10.66 14.96
CA ARG A 518 -15.75 -10.12 13.64
C ARG A 518 -15.84 -8.60 13.58
N SER A 519 -16.81 -8.02 14.28
CA SER A 519 -16.95 -6.56 14.39
C SER A 519 -16.02 -5.94 15.44
N ARG A 520 -15.20 -6.76 16.13
CA ARG A 520 -14.36 -6.37 17.28
C ARG A 520 -15.15 -5.66 18.39
N CYS A 521 -16.44 -5.95 18.50
CA CYS A 521 -17.32 -5.44 19.55
C CYS A 521 -17.49 -6.48 20.66
N SER A 522 -17.80 -6.05 21.88
CA SER A 522 -18.11 -6.99 22.95
C SER A 522 -19.50 -7.62 22.73
N THR A 523 -19.66 -8.88 23.10
CA THR A 523 -20.95 -9.58 23.14
C THR A 523 -21.97 -8.86 24.00
N GLU A 524 -21.52 -8.17 25.06
CA GLU A 524 -22.35 -7.28 25.88
C GLU A 524 -22.92 -6.10 25.08
N THR A 525 -22.12 -5.52 24.19
CA THR A 525 -22.55 -4.41 23.31
C THR A 525 -23.59 -4.91 22.30
N ALA A 526 -23.37 -6.09 21.72
CA ALA A 526 -24.32 -6.74 20.82
C ALA A 526 -25.64 -7.08 21.52
N ALA A 527 -25.59 -7.60 22.75
CA ALA A 527 -26.76 -7.86 23.57
C ALA A 527 -27.58 -6.59 23.81
N VAL A 528 -26.94 -5.46 24.14
CA VAL A 528 -27.63 -4.16 24.34
C VAL A 528 -28.29 -3.68 23.06
N VAL A 529 -27.59 -3.77 21.91
CA VAL A 529 -28.17 -3.40 20.59
C VAL A 529 -29.41 -4.23 20.29
N LEU A 530 -29.35 -5.55 20.50
CA LEU A 530 -30.46 -6.46 20.24
C LEU A 530 -31.65 -6.19 21.18
N ALA A 531 -31.40 -5.88 22.45
CA ALA A 531 -32.44 -5.52 23.42
C ALA A 531 -33.15 -4.20 23.05
N ILE A 532 -32.40 -3.21 22.56
CA ILE A 532 -32.96 -1.95 22.07
C ILE A 532 -33.81 -2.20 20.82
N LEU A 533 -33.32 -2.98 19.86
CA LEU A 533 -34.07 -3.30 18.64
C LEU A 533 -35.31 -4.18 18.90
N ALA A 534 -35.26 -5.02 19.93
CA ALA A 534 -36.41 -5.81 20.38
C ALA A 534 -37.51 -4.92 21.00
N SER A 535 -37.13 -3.89 21.76
CA SER A 535 -38.06 -3.05 22.50
C SER A 535 -38.58 -1.85 21.70
N GLU A 536 -37.71 -1.21 20.92
CA GLU A 536 -38.01 0.03 20.18
C GLU A 536 -38.29 -0.21 18.69
N GLY A 537 -38.03 -1.42 18.19
CA GLY A 537 -38.17 -1.76 16.78
C GLY A 537 -37.03 -1.25 15.91
N PRO A 538 -37.20 -1.18 14.57
CA PRO A 538 -36.11 -0.86 13.67
C PRO A 538 -35.58 0.57 13.82
N LEU A 539 -34.27 0.72 14.00
CA LEU A 539 -33.58 1.99 14.21
C LEU A 539 -32.43 2.17 13.22
N ASP A 540 -32.11 3.42 12.89
CA ASP A 540 -30.89 3.76 12.14
C ASP A 540 -29.65 3.71 13.05
N VAL A 541 -28.48 3.74 12.41
CA VAL A 541 -27.20 3.57 13.08
C VAL A 541 -26.88 4.72 14.02
N ASP A 542 -27.21 5.95 13.64
CA ASP A 542 -26.97 7.13 14.47
C ASP A 542 -27.80 7.05 15.76
N SER A 543 -29.08 6.71 15.62
CA SER A 543 -30.00 6.46 16.75
C SER A 543 -29.53 5.37 17.70
N LEU A 544 -28.93 4.29 17.18
CA LEU A 544 -28.39 3.19 18.00
C LEU A 544 -27.05 3.58 18.66
N SER A 545 -26.18 4.27 17.93
CA SER A 545 -24.87 4.72 18.42
C SER A 545 -24.98 5.58 19.68
N VAL A 546 -25.94 6.52 19.68
CA VAL A 546 -26.23 7.39 20.82
C VAL A 546 -26.73 6.59 22.04
N ARG A 547 -27.62 5.60 21.83
CA ARG A 547 -28.20 4.80 22.91
C ARG A 547 -27.20 3.83 23.54
N VAL A 548 -26.30 3.26 22.73
CA VAL A 548 -25.32 2.26 23.18
C VAL A 548 -24.03 2.93 23.66
N GLY A 549 -23.85 4.24 23.41
CA GLY A 549 -22.66 4.99 23.81
C GLY A 549 -21.41 4.57 23.05
N ARG A 550 -21.56 4.24 21.76
CA ARG A 550 -20.48 3.78 20.87
C ARG A 550 -20.45 4.63 19.60
N SER A 551 -19.33 4.62 18.89
CA SER A 551 -19.23 5.36 17.62
C SER A 551 -20.19 4.77 16.57
N PRO A 552 -20.75 5.60 15.67
CA PRO A 552 -21.59 5.11 14.57
C PRO A 552 -20.90 4.04 13.72
N VAL A 553 -19.58 4.14 13.53
CA VAL A 553 -18.77 3.15 12.80
C VAL A 553 -18.73 1.79 13.53
N ALA A 554 -18.50 1.78 14.84
CA ALA A 554 -18.50 0.54 15.62
C ALA A 554 -19.88 -0.12 15.63
N VAL A 555 -20.95 0.67 15.74
CA VAL A 555 -22.32 0.17 15.65
C VAL A 555 -22.65 -0.31 14.24
N GLN A 556 -22.24 0.40 13.18
CA GLN A 556 -22.43 0.00 11.79
C GLN A 556 -21.73 -1.33 11.48
N SER A 557 -20.50 -1.50 11.96
CA SER A 557 -19.74 -2.74 11.83
C SER A 557 -20.47 -3.90 12.50
N LEU A 558 -20.84 -3.73 13.78
CA LEU A 558 -21.60 -4.72 14.54
C LEU A 558 -22.95 -5.07 13.88
N LEU A 559 -23.72 -4.09 13.45
CA LEU A 559 -25.00 -4.32 12.77
C LEU A 559 -24.83 -5.03 11.42
N SER A 560 -23.72 -4.80 10.72
CA SER A 560 -23.43 -5.47 9.45
C SER A 560 -23.02 -6.92 9.66
N GLU A 561 -22.21 -7.21 10.68
CA GLU A 561 -21.85 -8.58 11.06
C GLU A 561 -23.06 -9.36 11.61
N LEU A 562 -23.89 -8.75 12.48
CA LEU A 562 -25.12 -9.38 12.97
C LEU A 562 -26.14 -9.60 11.83
N ARG A 563 -26.17 -8.75 10.80
CA ARG A 563 -26.95 -8.98 9.58
C ARG A 563 -26.39 -10.15 8.76
N SER A 564 -25.06 -10.27 8.64
CA SER A 564 -24.42 -11.38 7.93
C SER A 564 -24.73 -12.73 8.58
N GLU A 565 -24.90 -12.74 9.90
CA GLU A 565 -25.32 -13.91 10.69
C GLU A 565 -26.85 -14.10 10.70
N SER A 566 -27.59 -13.38 9.86
CA SER A 566 -29.07 -13.44 9.73
C SER A 566 -29.83 -13.09 11.02
N ILE A 567 -29.23 -12.31 11.92
CA ILE A 567 -29.85 -11.89 13.18
C ILE A 567 -30.69 -10.62 12.99
N LEU A 568 -30.24 -9.76 12.07
CA LEU A 568 -30.86 -8.49 11.75
C LEU A 568 -31.26 -8.44 10.28
N ASP A 569 -32.34 -7.72 9.99
CA ASP A 569 -32.72 -7.29 8.66
C ASP A 569 -32.57 -5.77 8.54
N ARG A 570 -32.28 -5.30 7.33
CA ARG A 570 -32.22 -3.88 7.00
C ARG A 570 -33.40 -3.52 6.11
N SER A 571 -34.17 -2.51 6.50
CA SER A 571 -35.26 -1.97 5.67
C SER A 571 -34.71 -1.03 4.59
N ASP A 572 -35.54 -0.75 3.57
CA ASP A 572 -35.22 0.17 2.47
C ASP A 572 -34.84 1.58 2.95
N ASP A 573 -35.40 2.01 4.10
CA ASP A 573 -35.07 3.28 4.77
C ASP A 573 -33.76 3.20 5.58
N ARG A 574 -32.90 2.22 5.31
CA ARG A 574 -31.60 2.01 5.96
C ARG A 574 -31.64 1.75 7.48
N ARG A 575 -32.80 1.39 8.04
CA ARG A 575 -32.96 1.05 9.46
C ARG A 575 -32.76 -0.45 9.69
N TYR A 576 -32.14 -0.80 10.81
CA TYR A 576 -31.89 -2.18 11.21
C TYR A 576 -32.94 -2.61 12.21
N GLY A 577 -33.52 -3.79 12.00
CA GLY A 577 -34.42 -4.44 12.95
C GLY A 577 -34.08 -5.91 13.10
N LEU A 578 -34.59 -6.55 14.15
CA LEU A 578 -34.48 -8.01 14.28
C LEU A 578 -35.13 -8.71 13.07
N ALA A 579 -34.45 -9.72 12.53
CA ALA A 579 -35.01 -10.59 11.51
C ALA A 579 -36.29 -11.27 12.04
N ASP A 580 -37.26 -11.56 11.18
CA ASP A 580 -38.59 -12.00 11.63
C ASP A 580 -38.57 -13.33 12.42
N ASP A 581 -37.66 -14.24 12.11
CA ASP A 581 -37.49 -15.50 12.84
C ASP A 581 -36.82 -15.28 14.21
N VAL A 582 -35.85 -14.36 14.29
CA VAL A 582 -35.19 -13.95 15.54
C VAL A 582 -36.14 -13.15 16.41
N ARG A 583 -36.89 -12.22 15.83
CA ARG A 583 -37.95 -11.47 16.50
C ARG A 583 -38.99 -12.42 17.08
N SER A 584 -39.41 -13.44 16.35
CA SER A 584 -40.38 -14.42 16.86
C SER A 584 -39.82 -15.22 18.04
N LYS A 585 -38.54 -15.60 18.02
CA LYS A 585 -37.85 -16.32 19.12
C LYS A 585 -37.65 -15.44 20.36
N LEU A 586 -37.35 -14.14 20.17
CA LEU A 586 -37.15 -13.18 21.27
C LEU A 586 -38.47 -12.62 21.82
N VAL A 587 -39.52 -12.52 21.02
CA VAL A 587 -40.86 -12.05 21.43
C VAL A 587 -41.67 -13.18 22.11
N LEU A 588 -41.41 -14.45 21.78
CA LEU A 588 -42.08 -15.60 22.43
C LEU A 588 -41.71 -15.82 23.90
N VAL A 589 -40.74 -15.07 24.44
CA VAL A 589 -40.31 -15.18 25.85
C VAL A 589 -40.80 -14.01 26.71
N ALA A 590 -41.44 -12.99 26.13
CA ALA A 590 -42.05 -11.88 26.87
C ALA A 590 -43.51 -12.15 27.28
N GLY A 591 -43.94 -13.42 27.28
CA GLY A 591 -45.33 -13.83 27.50
C GLY A 591 -45.47 -15.03 28.43
N ASP A 592 -45.07 -14.87 29.68
CA ASP A 592 -45.74 -15.40 30.89
C ASP A 592 -44.81 -15.11 32.10
N GLU A 593 -44.95 -13.92 32.70
CA GLU A 593 -45.02 -13.66 34.15
C GLU A 593 -45.19 -12.17 34.48
#